data_AF-A0A164B1V8-F1
#
_entry.id   AF-A0A164B1V8-F1
#
_cell.length_a   1.000
_cell.length_b   1.000
_cell.length_c   1.000
_cell.angle_alpha   90.00
_cell.angle_beta   90.00
_cell.angle_gamma   90.00
#
_symmetry.space_group_name_H-M   'P 1'
#
loop_
_entity.id
_entity.type
_entity.pdbx_description
1 polymer ?
#
loop_
_entity_poly.entity_id
_entity_poly.type
_entity_poly.pdbx_seq_one_letter_code
_entity_poly.pdbx_strand_id
1 'polypeptide(L)'
;MDPDQLGIFLLLVMARPERLPGTGLSYSSERSGKHASVRERQQQQRSAPQTTSTEQIIDEVMATICGPESIGAALWRLGLIHRVLEFDNTPRNVREAALLIKSPESCELHLRRARGSAATRRASLEVIRAVQTVLAWTEDQGWSTPSN
;
A
#
# COMPACT_ATOMS: atom_id res chain seq x y z
N MET A 1 2.15 -9.30 16.03
CA MET A 1 2.27 -8.15 15.10
C MET A 1 0.96 -7.37 15.17
N ASP A 2 0.99 -6.24 15.86
CA ASP A 2 -0.22 -5.46 16.17
C ASP A 2 -0.92 -4.94 14.91
N PRO A 3 -2.27 -4.89 14.88
CA PRO A 3 -3.02 -4.26 13.77
C PRO A 3 -2.61 -2.80 13.53
N ASP A 4 -2.02 -2.14 14.53
CA ASP A 4 -1.40 -0.82 14.44
C ASP A 4 -0.17 -0.78 13.52
N GLN A 5 0.61 -1.85 13.37
CA GLN A 5 1.78 -1.84 12.48
C GLN A 5 1.39 -1.78 11.00
N LEU A 6 0.30 -2.45 10.62
CA LEU A 6 -0.27 -2.34 9.28
C LEU A 6 -0.90 -0.97 9.07
N GLY A 7 -1.51 -0.37 10.10
CA GLY A 7 -2.01 1.01 10.08
C GLY A 7 -0.90 2.03 9.84
N ILE A 8 0.25 1.90 10.52
CA ILE A 8 1.44 2.74 10.36
C ILE A 8 2.06 2.55 8.97
N PHE A 9 2.10 1.32 8.45
CA PHE A 9 2.64 1.04 7.12
C PHE A 9 1.71 1.58 6.01
N LEU A 10 0.39 1.45 6.18
CA LEU A 10 -0.60 2.09 5.31
C LEU A 10 -0.42 3.62 5.33
N LEU A 11 -0.16 4.20 6.50
CA LEU A 11 0.19 5.62 6.65
C LEU A 11 1.50 5.96 5.95
N LEU A 12 2.53 5.11 6.00
CA LEU A 12 3.81 5.35 5.33
C LEU A 12 3.68 5.30 3.79
N VAL A 13 2.90 4.36 3.28
CA VAL A 13 2.59 4.22 1.84
C VAL A 13 1.64 5.34 1.35
N MET A 14 0.74 5.84 2.20
CA MET A 14 -0.21 6.90 1.87
C MET A 14 0.29 8.34 2.13
N ALA A 15 1.24 8.57 3.04
CA ALA A 15 1.69 9.90 3.46
C ALA A 15 2.66 10.59 2.49
N ARG A 16 2.75 10.16 1.22
CA ARG A 16 3.39 10.94 0.15
C ARG A 16 2.31 11.56 -0.74
N PRO A 17 1.83 12.78 -0.42
CA PRO A 17 0.82 13.45 -1.24
C PRO A 17 1.40 13.83 -2.61
N GLU A 18 0.85 13.22 -3.66
CA GLU A 18 0.87 13.80 -5.01
C GLU A 18 0.07 15.09 -4.97
N ARG A 19 0.75 16.25 -4.96
CA ARG A 19 0.09 17.51 -5.32
C ARG A 19 -0.06 17.54 -6.84
N LEU A 20 -1.32 17.55 -7.25
CA LEU A 20 -1.83 17.88 -8.59
C LEU A 20 -1.13 19.12 -9.18
N PRO A 21 -0.77 19.14 -10.48
CA PRO A 21 -0.34 20.35 -11.15
C PRO A 21 -1.56 21.17 -11.56
N GLY A 22 -1.60 22.43 -11.10
CA GLY A 22 -2.36 23.49 -11.75
C GLY A 22 -3.76 23.75 -11.20
N THR A 23 -3.88 24.84 -10.44
CA THR A 23 -4.78 25.95 -10.79
C THR A 23 -4.20 27.20 -10.15
N GLY A 24 -3.68 28.07 -11.01
CA GLY A 24 -3.30 29.41 -10.61
C GLY A 24 -4.55 30.21 -10.27
N LEU A 25 -4.50 30.92 -9.16
CA LEU A 25 -5.20 32.19 -8.99
C LEU A 25 -4.24 33.14 -8.28
N SER A 26 -3.65 34.01 -9.09
CA SER A 26 -2.92 35.19 -8.65
C SER A 26 -3.82 36.06 -7.80
N TYR A 27 -3.35 36.45 -6.61
CA TYR A 27 -3.63 37.77 -6.08
C TYR A 27 -2.28 38.48 -5.92
N SER A 28 -1.96 39.24 -6.97
CA SER A 28 -0.95 40.28 -6.90
C SER A 28 -1.53 41.40 -6.04
N SER A 29 -0.84 41.74 -4.96
CA SER A 29 -1.01 43.03 -4.31
C SER A 29 0.39 43.50 -3.97
N GLU A 30 0.93 44.27 -4.89
CA GLU A 30 2.17 45.01 -4.74
C GLU A 30 2.06 45.94 -3.53
N ARG A 31 2.93 45.72 -2.53
CA ARG A 31 3.37 46.79 -1.64
C ARG A 31 4.85 46.61 -1.34
N SER A 32 5.64 47.31 -2.16
CA SER A 32 6.73 48.20 -1.78
C SER A 32 7.47 47.90 -0.46
N GLY A 33 8.75 47.54 -0.58
CA GLY A 33 9.69 47.48 0.52
C GLY A 33 11.12 47.26 0.02
N LYS A 34 11.87 48.35 -0.13
CA LYS A 34 13.30 48.36 -0.44
C LYS A 34 14.11 47.67 0.66
N HIS A 35 15.24 47.11 0.24
CA HIS A 35 16.47 46.74 0.98
C HIS A 35 16.75 45.25 1.22
N ALA A 36 18.01 44.94 0.93
CA ALA A 36 18.85 43.92 1.52
C ALA A 36 18.72 42.48 0.97
N SER A 37 19.76 42.09 0.24
CA SER A 37 20.69 41.04 0.67
C SER A 37 21.01 40.07 -0.46
N VAL A 38 22.14 40.35 -1.10
CA VAL A 38 22.95 39.38 -1.84
C VAL A 38 23.53 38.39 -0.82
N ARG A 39 22.69 37.60 -0.12
CA ARG A 39 23.17 36.55 0.79
C ARG A 39 22.09 35.55 1.25
N GLU A 40 21.25 35.04 0.35
CA GLU A 40 20.42 33.87 0.67
C GLU A 40 20.25 32.95 -0.54
N ARG A 41 21.37 32.65 -1.20
CA ARG A 41 21.55 31.46 -2.04
C ARG A 41 21.92 30.23 -1.19
N GLN A 42 21.40 30.11 0.03
CA GLN A 42 21.24 28.81 0.66
C GLN A 42 19.93 28.25 0.10
N GLN A 43 19.97 27.59 -1.07
CA GLN A 43 20.13 26.14 -1.08
C GLN A 43 19.32 25.48 0.05
N GLN A 44 18.05 25.88 0.20
CA GLN A 44 17.00 24.88 0.39
C GLN A 44 16.93 24.07 -0.90
N GLN A 45 17.94 23.22 -1.07
CA GLN A 45 17.82 21.93 -1.72
C GLN A 45 16.70 21.22 -0.94
N ARG A 46 15.44 21.57 -1.24
CA ARG A 46 14.33 20.69 -0.98
C ARG A 46 14.69 19.44 -1.75
N SER A 47 15.12 18.41 -1.04
CA SER A 47 15.29 17.07 -1.57
C SER A 47 14.10 16.82 -2.48
N ALA A 48 14.35 16.71 -3.79
CA ALA A 48 13.30 16.43 -4.75
C ALA A 48 12.51 15.24 -4.20
N PRO A 49 11.16 15.25 -4.23
CA PRO A 49 10.38 14.13 -3.72
C PRO A 49 10.90 12.89 -4.43
N GLN A 50 11.49 11.96 -3.66
CA GLN A 50 11.98 10.71 -4.22
C GLN A 50 10.77 10.03 -4.85
N THR A 51 10.69 10.06 -6.17
CA THR A 51 9.66 9.37 -6.92
C THR A 51 9.91 7.89 -6.73
N THR A 52 9.20 7.27 -5.78
CA THR A 52 9.30 5.84 -5.52
C THR A 52 8.96 5.14 -6.83
N SER A 53 9.91 4.36 -7.35
CA SER A 53 9.73 3.65 -8.61
C SER A 53 8.63 2.59 -8.46
N THR A 54 8.06 2.15 -9.59
CA THR A 54 7.05 1.08 -9.58
C THR A 54 7.61 -0.20 -8.96
N GLU A 55 8.83 -0.60 -9.33
CA GLU A 55 9.48 -1.78 -8.75
C GLU A 55 9.70 -1.66 -7.24
N GLN A 56 10.12 -0.49 -6.74
CA GLN A 56 10.27 -0.27 -5.29
C GLN A 56 8.95 -0.46 -4.52
N ILE A 57 7.83 0.00 -5.08
CA ILE A 57 6.51 -0.19 -4.46
C ILE A 57 6.16 -1.69 -4.42
N ILE A 58 6.43 -2.40 -5.51
CA ILE A 58 6.17 -3.85 -5.61
C ILE A 58 7.02 -4.60 -4.58
N ASP A 59 8.33 -4.35 -4.55
CA ASP A 59 9.26 -5.00 -3.62
C ASP A 59 8.85 -4.78 -2.16
N GLU A 60 8.47 -3.55 -1.80
CA GLU A 60 8.05 -3.20 -0.45
C GLU A 60 6.76 -3.94 -0.04
N VAL A 61 5.77 -3.98 -0.93
CA VAL A 61 4.50 -4.67 -0.68
C VAL A 61 4.72 -6.18 -0.59
N MET A 62 5.49 -6.76 -1.51
CA MET A 62 5.81 -8.18 -1.51
C MET A 62 6.62 -8.57 -0.27
N ALA A 63 7.60 -7.77 0.15
CA ALA A 63 8.31 -7.99 1.41
C ALA A 63 7.38 -7.94 2.62
N THR A 64 6.38 -7.05 2.60
CA THR A 64 5.40 -6.92 3.69
C THR A 64 4.47 -8.13 3.77
N ILE A 65 3.95 -8.62 2.64
CA ILE A 65 2.95 -9.71 2.63
C ILE A 65 3.59 -11.10 2.55
N CYS A 66 4.82 -11.24 2.05
CA CYS A 66 5.55 -12.50 1.94
C CYS A 66 6.72 -12.62 2.92
N GLY A 67 6.98 -11.59 3.73
CA GLY A 67 8.06 -11.60 4.71
C GLY A 67 7.93 -12.72 5.75
N PRO A 68 9.04 -13.06 6.42
CA PRO A 68 9.00 -14.00 7.53
C PRO A 68 8.02 -13.47 8.59
N GLU A 69 7.15 -14.35 9.07
CA GLU A 69 6.10 -14.02 10.06
C GLU A 69 5.01 -13.05 9.59
N SER A 70 4.96 -12.71 8.30
CA SER A 70 3.85 -11.91 7.78
C SER A 70 2.53 -12.69 7.83
N ILE A 71 1.43 -11.93 7.92
CA ILE A 71 0.08 -12.50 7.87
C ILE A 71 -0.17 -13.21 6.55
N GLY A 72 0.24 -12.61 5.42
CA GLY A 72 0.11 -13.24 4.09
C GLY A 72 0.84 -14.57 4.01
N ALA A 73 2.08 -14.63 4.51
CA ALA A 73 2.85 -15.86 4.61
C ALA A 73 2.17 -16.90 5.50
N ALA A 74 1.58 -16.50 6.62
CA ALA A 74 0.82 -17.40 7.48
C ALA A 74 -0.43 -17.97 6.78
N LEU A 75 -1.19 -17.14 6.05
CA LEU A 75 -2.36 -17.57 5.28
C LEU A 75 -2.01 -18.60 4.22
N TRP A 76 -0.90 -18.40 3.48
CA TRP A 76 -0.42 -19.38 2.50
C TRP A 76 0.10 -20.66 3.16
N ARG A 77 0.96 -20.53 4.17
CA ARG A 77 1.59 -21.67 4.86
C ARG A 77 0.57 -22.60 5.52
N LEU A 78 -0.52 -22.04 6.06
CA LEU A 78 -1.59 -22.80 6.71
C LEU A 78 -2.65 -23.30 5.73
N GLY A 79 -2.53 -23.01 4.42
CA GLY A 79 -3.50 -23.40 3.41
C GLY A 79 -4.87 -22.73 3.58
N LEU A 80 -4.96 -21.64 4.34
CA LEU A 80 -6.24 -20.99 4.66
C LEU A 80 -6.89 -20.39 3.42
N ILE A 81 -6.10 -19.89 2.47
CA ILE A 81 -6.61 -19.33 1.20
C ILE A 81 -7.28 -20.42 0.36
N HIS A 82 -6.68 -21.61 0.28
CA HIS A 82 -7.28 -22.75 -0.41
C HIS A 82 -8.58 -23.18 0.26
N ARG A 83 -8.56 -23.29 1.59
CA ARG A 83 -9.74 -23.62 2.38
C ARG A 83 -10.90 -22.64 2.16
N VAL A 84 -10.60 -21.33 2.10
CA VAL A 84 -11.59 -20.28 1.79
C VAL A 84 -12.20 -20.48 0.40
N LEU A 85 -11.39 -20.82 -0.61
CA LEU A 85 -11.86 -21.03 -1.98
C LEU A 85 -12.72 -22.30 -2.13
N GLU A 86 -12.43 -23.33 -1.35
CA GLU A 86 -13.14 -24.62 -1.36
C GLU A 86 -14.40 -24.62 -0.49
N PHE A 87 -14.49 -23.74 0.50
CA PHE A 87 -15.64 -23.70 1.39
C PHE A 87 -16.87 -23.12 0.70
N ASP A 88 -17.95 -23.90 0.65
CA ASP A 88 -19.15 -23.57 -0.14
C ASP A 88 -19.84 -22.29 0.32
N ASN A 89 -19.87 -22.04 1.64
CA ASN A 89 -20.53 -20.87 2.22
C ASN A 89 -19.67 -19.59 2.24
N THR A 90 -18.52 -19.59 1.57
CA THR A 90 -17.66 -18.41 1.50
C THR A 90 -18.37 -17.27 0.76
N PRO A 91 -18.54 -16.09 1.40
CA PRO A 91 -19.13 -14.92 0.75
C PRO A 91 -18.36 -14.51 -0.51
N ARG A 92 -19.09 -13.99 -1.52
CA ARG A 92 -18.50 -13.64 -2.82
C ARG A 92 -17.30 -12.70 -2.71
N ASN A 93 -17.40 -11.65 -1.89
CA ASN A 93 -16.32 -10.69 -1.67
C ASN A 93 -15.06 -11.34 -1.06
N VAL A 94 -15.23 -12.29 -0.14
CA VAL A 94 -14.11 -13.04 0.47
C VAL A 94 -13.48 -13.98 -0.55
N ARG A 95 -14.30 -14.64 -1.38
CA ARG A 95 -13.80 -15.51 -2.46
C ARG A 95 -13.02 -14.73 -3.51
N GLU A 96 -13.51 -13.57 -3.92
CA GLU A 96 -12.80 -12.67 -4.85
C GLU A 96 -11.48 -12.16 -4.26
N ALA A 97 -11.47 -11.79 -2.97
CA ALA A 97 -10.26 -11.45 -2.26
C ALA A 97 -9.26 -12.62 -2.25
N ALA A 98 -9.71 -13.83 -1.89
CA ALA A 98 -8.88 -15.03 -1.88
C ALA A 98 -8.32 -15.40 -3.26
N LEU A 99 -9.07 -15.17 -4.34
CA LEU A 99 -8.58 -15.37 -5.71
C LEU A 99 -7.46 -14.39 -6.06
N LEU A 100 -7.58 -13.12 -5.63
CA LEU A 100 -6.55 -12.11 -5.85
C LEU A 100 -5.23 -12.50 -5.17
N ILE A 101 -5.32 -13.03 -3.94
CA ILE A 101 -4.15 -13.41 -3.13
C ILE A 101 -3.83 -14.90 -3.17
N LYS A 102 -4.32 -15.63 -4.19
CA LYS A 102 -4.23 -17.10 -4.28
C LYS A 102 -2.80 -17.62 -4.06
N SER A 103 -1.81 -16.89 -4.56
CA SER A 103 -0.40 -17.17 -4.34
C SER A 103 0.40 -15.85 -4.33
N PRO A 104 1.64 -15.85 -3.82
CA PRO A 104 2.54 -14.71 -3.92
C PRO A 104 2.69 -14.19 -5.36
N GLU A 105 2.79 -15.11 -6.33
CA GLU A 105 2.97 -14.79 -7.74
C GLU A 105 1.72 -14.12 -8.34
N SER A 106 0.52 -14.50 -7.89
CA SER A 106 -0.72 -13.83 -8.29
C SER A 106 -0.76 -12.37 -7.82
N CYS A 107 -0.34 -12.12 -6.57
CA CYS A 107 -0.23 -10.76 -6.04
C CYS A 107 0.77 -9.93 -6.85
N GLU A 108 1.99 -10.44 -7.04
CA GLU A 108 3.04 -9.74 -7.78
C GLU A 108 2.60 -9.43 -9.23
N LEU A 109 1.98 -10.41 -9.90
CA LEU A 109 1.46 -10.23 -11.24
C LEU A 109 0.36 -9.15 -11.30
N HIS A 110 -0.53 -9.09 -10.30
CA HIS A 110 -1.53 -8.03 -10.20
C HIS A 110 -0.88 -6.65 -10.08
N LEU A 111 0.14 -6.52 -9.23
CA LEU A 111 0.89 -5.27 -9.06
C LEU A 111 1.63 -4.87 -10.35
N ARG A 112 2.33 -5.81 -11.00
CA ARG A 112 3.07 -5.55 -12.26
C ARG A 112 2.16 -5.19 -13.43
N ARG A 113 0.89 -5.60 -13.42
CA ARG A 113 -0.10 -5.20 -14.43
C ARG A 113 -0.54 -3.74 -14.29
N ALA A 114 -0.37 -3.14 -13.12
CA ALA A 114 -0.69 -1.75 -12.89
C ALA A 114 0.30 -0.83 -13.62
N ARG A 115 -0.21 0.13 -14.39
CA ARG A 115 0.63 1.02 -15.21
C ARG A 115 1.00 2.28 -14.44
N GLY A 116 2.25 2.35 -14.00
CA GLY A 116 2.82 3.51 -13.32
C GLY A 116 2.62 3.48 -11.80
N SER A 117 3.31 4.38 -11.10
CA SER A 117 3.40 4.39 -9.63
C SER A 117 2.04 4.58 -8.95
N ALA A 118 1.20 5.49 -9.43
CA ALA A 118 -0.12 5.74 -8.85
C ALA A 118 -1.05 4.52 -8.96
N ALA A 119 -1.08 3.86 -10.13
CA ALA A 119 -1.86 2.64 -10.32
C ALA A 119 -1.31 1.50 -9.46
N THR A 120 0.01 1.36 -9.38
CA THR A 120 0.67 0.34 -8.56
C THR A 120 0.33 0.50 -7.09
N ARG A 121 0.30 1.74 -6.56
CA ARG A 121 -0.15 2.02 -5.19
C ARG A 121 -1.60 1.59 -4.97
N ARG A 122 -2.50 1.85 -5.92
CA ARG A 122 -3.90 1.39 -5.82
C ARG A 122 -3.99 -0.13 -5.81
N ALA A 123 -3.29 -0.80 -6.72
CA ALA A 123 -3.22 -2.26 -6.75
C ALA A 123 -2.62 -2.84 -5.45
N SER A 124 -1.65 -2.15 -4.86
CA SER A 124 -1.05 -2.52 -3.56
C SER A 124 -2.09 -2.49 -2.44
N LEU A 125 -2.90 -1.43 -2.39
CA LEU A 125 -3.99 -1.32 -1.42
C LEU A 125 -5.06 -2.40 -1.61
N GLU A 126 -5.36 -2.79 -2.85
CA GLU A 126 -6.27 -3.90 -3.14
C GLU A 126 -5.74 -5.24 -2.60
N VAL A 127 -4.45 -5.53 -2.82
CA VAL A 127 -3.80 -6.74 -2.28
C VAL A 127 -3.83 -6.75 -0.76
N ILE A 128 -3.48 -5.64 -0.10
CA ILE A 128 -3.50 -5.53 1.36
C ILE A 128 -4.92 -5.72 1.90
N ARG A 129 -5.92 -5.08 1.28
CA ARG A 129 -7.33 -5.25 1.67
C ARG A 129 -7.82 -6.67 1.46
N ALA A 130 -7.37 -7.36 0.42
CA ALA A 130 -7.72 -8.75 0.20
C ALA A 130 -7.15 -9.66 1.29
N VAL A 131 -5.89 -9.47 1.70
CA VAL A 131 -5.29 -10.17 2.85
C VAL A 131 -6.11 -9.92 4.12
N GLN A 132 -6.45 -8.67 4.43
CA GLN A 132 -7.24 -8.32 5.60
C GLN A 132 -8.65 -8.92 5.56
N THR A 133 -9.30 -8.92 4.39
CA THR A 133 -10.64 -9.49 4.19
C THR A 133 -10.64 -10.99 4.44
N VAL A 134 -9.66 -11.70 3.90
CA VAL A 134 -9.53 -13.14 4.09
C VAL A 134 -9.19 -13.45 5.55
N LEU A 135 -8.25 -12.73 6.16
CA LEU A 135 -7.89 -12.92 7.57
C LEU A 135 -9.11 -12.76 8.47
N ALA A 136 -9.80 -11.63 8.40
CA ALA A 136 -10.95 -11.33 9.26
C ALA A 136 -12.05 -12.38 9.13
N TRP A 137 -12.30 -12.85 7.90
CA TRP A 137 -13.28 -13.92 7.68
C TRP A 137 -12.80 -15.26 8.25
N THR A 138 -11.53 -15.63 8.06
CA THR A 138 -10.99 -16.87 8.64
C THR A 138 -10.98 -16.86 10.17
N GLU A 139 -10.76 -15.70 10.79
CA GLU A 139 -10.86 -15.53 12.25
C GLU A 139 -12.30 -15.71 12.74
N ASP A 140 -13.28 -15.14 12.05
CA ASP A 140 -14.71 -15.32 12.33
C ASP A 140 -15.14 -16.80 12.21
N GLN A 141 -14.53 -17.54 11.29
CA GLN A 141 -14.74 -18.99 11.17
C GLN A 141 -13.97 -19.82 12.22
N GLY A 142 -13.15 -19.20 13.06
CA GLY A 142 -12.30 -19.89 14.04
C GLY A 142 -11.12 -20.65 13.41
N TRP A 143 -10.73 -20.29 12.18
CA TRP A 143 -9.60 -20.88 11.45
C TRP A 143 -8.38 -19.99 11.66
N SER A 144 -7.94 -19.89 12.90
CA SER A 144 -6.94 -18.90 13.29
C SER A 144 -5.58 -19.16 12.62
N THR A 145 -4.96 -18.09 12.15
CA THR A 145 -3.50 -18.01 12.06
C THR A 145 -2.94 -17.93 13.48
N PRO A 146 -1.72 -18.42 13.77
CA PRO A 146 -1.13 -18.26 15.10
C PRO A 146 -1.01 -16.76 15.40
N SER A 147 -1.72 -16.31 16.44
CA SER A 147 -1.55 -14.98 17.00
C SER A 147 -0.16 -14.93 17.64
N ASN A 148 0.77 -14.23 17.01
CA ASN A 148 2.06 -13.88 17.61
C ASN A 148 2.03 -12.42 18.05
#